data_AF-A0A0Q7AM17-F1
#
_entry.id   AF-A0A0Q7AM17-F1
#
_cell.length_a   1.000
_cell.length_b   1.000
_cell.length_c   1.000
_cell.angle_alpha   90.00
_cell.angle_beta   90.00
_cell.angle_gamma   90.00
#
_symmetry.space_group_name_H-M   'P 1'
#
loop_
_entity.id
_entity.type
_entity.pdbx_description
1 polymer ?
#
loop_
_entity_poly.entity_id
_entity_poly.type
_entity_poly.pdbx_seq_one_letter_code
_entity_poly.pdbx_strand_id
1 'polypeptide(L)' 'MTVRISARPGGIAVQRTEQRPDGRRVVQSMHFADEATYVRWCQSDDLWFTYPLLFSKLSRSGCELFNFEP' A
#
# COMPACT_ATOMS: atom_id res chain seq x y z
N MET A 1 -1.69 10.79 6.51
CA MET A 1 -1.94 9.48 5.86
C MET A 1 -1.22 8.39 6.64
N THR A 2 -1.86 7.25 6.91
CA THR A 2 -1.17 6.03 7.39
C THR A 2 -1.44 4.88 6.43
N VAL A 3 -0.47 3.98 6.29
CA VAL A 3 -0.63 2.76 5.48
C VAL A 3 -0.17 1.56 6.30
N ARG A 4 -0.91 0.45 6.16
CA ARG A 4 -0.59 -0.86 6.71
C ARG A 4 -0.56 -1.87 5.58
N ILE A 5 0.39 -2.78 5.65
CA ILE A 5 0.61 -3.84 4.68
C ILE A 5 0.76 -5.15 5.43
N SER A 6 0.17 -6.23 4.92
CA SER A 6 0.21 -7.56 5.52
C SER A 6 0.08 -8.65 4.46
N ALA A 7 0.79 -9.77 4.64
CA ALA A 7 0.62 -10.96 3.82
C ALA A 7 -0.78 -11.56 4.01
N ARG A 8 -1.34 -12.14 2.95
CA ARG A 8 -2.62 -12.84 2.94
C ARG A 8 -2.54 -14.06 2.03
N PRO A 9 -3.39 -15.10 2.22
CA PRO A 9 -3.52 -16.14 1.22
C PRO A 9 -3.83 -15.53 -0.15
N GLY A 10 -3.01 -15.86 -1.15
CA GLY A 10 -3.16 -15.34 -2.51
C GLY A 10 -2.62 -13.93 -2.74
N GLY A 11 -1.75 -13.40 -1.86
CA GLY A 11 -1.00 -12.16 -2.13
C GLY A 11 -0.82 -11.26 -0.89
N ILE A 12 -1.02 -9.95 -1.05
CA ILE A 12 -0.92 -8.99 0.05
C ILE A 12 -2.17 -8.12 0.16
N ALA A 13 -2.47 -7.71 1.39
CA ALA A 13 -3.47 -6.68 1.66
C ALA A 13 -2.78 -5.36 2.06
N VAL A 14 -3.25 -4.27 1.47
CA VAL A 14 -2.83 -2.91 1.77
C VAL A 14 -4.04 -2.14 2.30
N GLN A 15 -3.91 -1.54 3.47
CA GLN A 15 -4.91 -0.65 4.03
C GLN A 15 -4.35 0.76 4.19
N ARG A 16 -5.00 1.72 3.56
CA ARG A 16 -4.69 3.13 3.61
C ARG A 16 -5.72 3.85 4.45
N THR A 17 -5.28 4.72 5.34
CA THR A 17 -6.16 5.56 6.15
C THR A 17 -5.75 7.02 6.00
N GLU A 18 -6.69 7.82 5.54
CA GLU A 18 -6.54 9.25 5.37
C GLU A 18 -7.47 9.96 6.36
N GLN A 19 -6.92 10.92 7.09
CA GLN A 19 -7.70 11.87 7.88
C GLN A 19 -7.84 13.12 7.04
N ARG A 20 -9.07 13.46 6.66
CA ARG A 20 -9.36 14.63 5.85
C ARG A 20 -9.44 15.88 6.73
N PRO A 21 -9.18 17.08 6.17
CA PRO A 21 -9.23 18.33 6.92
C PRO A 21 -10.58 18.64 7.57
N ASP A 22 -11.67 18.09 7.03
CA ASP A 22 -13.03 18.20 7.57
C ASP A 22 -13.36 17.20 8.69
N GLY A 23 -12.34 16.50 9.21
CA GLY A 23 -12.47 15.51 10.28
C GLY A 23 -12.97 14.14 9.82
N ARG A 24 -13.27 13.95 8.52
CA ARG A 24 -13.67 12.62 8.02
C ARG A 24 -12.46 11.69 7.90
N ARG A 25 -12.68 10.44 8.31
CA ARG A 25 -11.71 9.35 8.12
C ARG A 25 -12.09 8.53 6.90
N VAL A 26 -11.20 8.46 5.91
CA VAL A 26 -11.34 7.57 4.75
C VAL A 26 -10.42 6.38 4.93
N VAL A 27 -10.97 5.18 4.80
CA VAL A 27 -10.21 3.92 4.82
C VAL A 27 -10.40 3.23 3.47
N GLN A 28 -9.28 2.94 2.80
CA GLN A 28 -9.26 2.19 1.55
C GLN A 28 -8.50 0.89 1.79
N SER A 29 -9.10 -0.22 1.38
CA SER A 29 -8.50 -1.56 1.48
C SER A 29 -8.35 -2.14 0.09
N MET A 30 -7.15 -2.62 -0.22
CA MET A 30 -6.78 -3.17 -1.52
C MET A 30 -6.13 -4.52 -1.31
N HIS A 31 -6.39 -5.45 -2.22
CA HIS A 31 -5.74 -6.75 -2.28
C HIS A 31 -5.01 -6.87 -3.60
N PHE A 32 -3.75 -7.31 -3.56
CA PHE A 32 -2.91 -7.49 -4.72
C PHE A 32 -2.50 -8.95 -4.79
N ALA A 33 -2.88 -9.62 -5.87
CA ALA A 33 -2.59 -11.04 -6.06
C ALA A 33 -1.13 -11.30 -6.48
N ASP A 34 -0.50 -10.32 -7.11
CA ASP A 34 0.85 -10.42 -7.62
C ASP A 34 1.65 -9.13 -7.41
N GLU A 35 2.97 -9.29 -7.30
CA GLU A 35 3.91 -8.19 -7.07
C GLU A 35 3.87 -7.16 -8.20
N ALA A 36 3.71 -7.59 -9.45
CA ALA A 36 3.73 -6.66 -10.59
C ALA A 36 2.53 -5.70 -10.58
N THR A 37 1.33 -6.20 -10.24
CA THR A 37 0.13 -5.37 -10.08
C THR A 37 0.26 -4.42 -8.89
N TYR A 38 0.85 -4.89 -7.79
CA TYR A 38 1.14 -4.04 -6.64
C TYR A 38 2.13 -2.91 -6.98
N VAL A 39 3.24 -3.21 -7.65
CA VAL A 39 4.25 -2.21 -8.06
C VAL A 39 3.64 -1.19 -9.02
N ARG A 40 2.84 -1.64 -10.00
CA ARG A 40 2.11 -0.73 -10.90
C ARG A 40 1.17 0.19 -10.14
N TRP A 41 0.44 -0.31 -9.15
CA TRP A 41 -0.41 0.51 -8.30
C TRP A 41 0.40 1.54 -7.52
N CYS A 42 1.53 1.16 -6.92
CA CYS A 42 2.40 2.10 -6.21
C CYS A 42 2.86 3.24 -7.13
N GLN A 43 3.26 2.92 -8.37
CA GLN A 43 3.74 3.90 -9.36
C GLN A 43 2.62 4.79 -9.91
N SER A 44 1.40 4.27 -9.99
CA SER A 44 0.21 5.00 -10.45
C SER A 44 -0.34 5.95 -9.38
N ASP A 45 0.02 5.78 -8.12
CA ASP A 45 -0.57 6.51 -7.01
C ASP A 45 0.18 7.83 -6.76
N ASP A 46 -0.56 8.95 -6.73
CA ASP A 46 -0.04 10.30 -6.45
C ASP A 46 0.65 10.44 -5.07
N LEU A 47 0.61 9.39 -4.22
CA LEU A 47 1.43 9.28 -3.02
C LEU A 47 2.91 9.61 -3.25
N TRP A 48 3.48 9.29 -4.41
CA TRP A 48 4.90 9.57 -4.68
C TRP A 48 5.23 11.07 -4.62
N PHE A 49 4.30 11.94 -5.04
CA PHE A 49 4.48 13.39 -4.98
C PHE A 49 4.22 13.96 -3.59
N THR A 50 3.18 13.46 -2.92
CA THR A 50 2.71 14.06 -1.66
C THR A 50 3.46 13.48 -0.45
N TYR A 51 3.88 12.22 -0.52
CA TYR A 51 4.52 11.49 0.59
C TYR A 51 5.66 10.56 0.09
N PRO A 52 6.80 11.11 -0.37
CA PRO A 52 7.88 10.33 -1.00
C PRO A 52 8.45 9.23 -0.09
N LEU A 53 8.60 9.51 1.21
CA LEU A 53 9.11 8.51 2.17
C LEU A 53 8.11 7.38 2.43
N LEU A 54 6.80 7.70 2.40
CA LEU A 54 5.76 6.69 2.51
C LEU A 54 5.77 5.79 1.28
N PHE A 55 5.92 6.37 0.08
CA PHE A 55 6.06 5.62 -1.16
C PHE A 55 7.26 4.67 -1.12
N SER A 56 8.46 5.15 -0.77
CA SER A 56 9.66 4.30 -0.70
C SER A 56 9.54 3.18 0.33
N LYS A 57 8.92 3.44 1.48
CA LYS A 57 8.64 2.40 2.48
C LYS A 57 7.64 1.38 1.95
N LEU A 58 6.58 1.86 1.32
CA LEU A 58 5.48 1.05 0.84
C LEU A 58 5.93 0.12 -0.29
N SER A 59 6.60 0.65 -1.32
CA SER A 59 7.13 -0.17 -2.42
C SER A 59 8.03 -1.29 -1.90
N ARG A 60 9.01 -0.96 -1.06
CA ARG A 60 9.93 -1.94 -0.49
C ARG A 60 9.24 -2.99 0.39
N SER A 61 8.44 -2.57 1.38
CA SER A 61 7.81 -3.50 2.32
C SER A 61 6.79 -4.42 1.66
N GLY A 62 6.10 -3.96 0.60
CA GLY A 62 5.19 -4.81 -0.15
C GLY A 62 5.91 -5.87 -0.99
N CYS A 63 6.99 -5.50 -1.69
CA CYS A 63 7.83 -6.45 -2.42
C CYS A 63 8.44 -7.51 -1.49
N GLU A 64 8.90 -7.12 -0.30
CA GLU A 64 9.42 -8.07 0.71
C GLU A 64 8.36 -9.13 1.10
N LEU A 65 7.07 -8.77 1.16
CA LEU A 65 6.01 -9.71 1.52
C LEU A 65 5.59 -10.66 0.40
N PHE A 66 5.81 -10.32 -0.86
CA PHE A 66 5.61 -11.27 -1.96
C PHE A 66 6.72 -12.32 -2.02
N ASN A 67 7.91 -11.99 -1.52
CA ASN A 67 9.03 -12.92 -1.42
C ASN A 67 8.95 -13.84 -0.19
N PHE A 68 8.05 -13.54 0.75
CA PHE A 68 7.74 -14.41 1.88
C PHE A 68 6.47 -15.21 1.55
N GLU A 69 6.66 -16.43 1.04
CA GLU A 69 5.61 -17.44 1.07
C GLU A 69 5.36 -17.80 2.56
N PRO A 70 4.10 -17.79 3.05
CA PRO A 70 3.80 -18.17 4.43
C PRO A 70 4.09 -19.64 4.74
#